data_AF-A0AA39K3G4-F1
#
_entry.id   AF-A0AA39K3G4-F1
#
_cell.length_a   1.000
_cell.length_b   1.000
_cell.length_c   1.000
_cell.angle_alpha   90.00
_cell.angle_beta   90.00
_cell.angle_gamma   90.00
#
_symmetry.space_group_name_H-M   'P 1'
#
loop_
_entity.id
_entity.type
_entity.pdbx_description
1 polymer ?
#
loop_
_entity_poly.entity_id
_entity_poly.type
_entity_poly.pdbx_seq_one_letter_code
_entity_poly.pdbx_strand_id
1 'polypeptide(L)'
;MSINASLHVGNGIACRFYNHEGCIKGDKCAYSHSADSDSIQDSRGKNVCLQFLKGYCRFGDYKCRYSHSRNHLTQEDIDSASATPAASEKVTPEASKVSSDVPEKKSKKKGKKTSSGKTHAPRTANRFRQDFGGDLDWDFENEMEERMNNNGFTDDEVQELLCQGVKPWDDDARDVLNFLYSCS
;
A
#
# COMPACT_ATOMS: atom_id res chain seq x y z
N MET A 1 25.57 -23.48 3.63
CA MET A 1 24.61 -23.69 4.72
C MET A 1 23.32 -24.22 4.12
N SER A 2 22.91 -25.44 4.46
CA SER A 2 21.61 -25.97 4.05
C SER A 2 20.53 -25.18 4.79
N ILE A 3 19.74 -24.41 4.06
CA ILE A 3 18.53 -23.77 4.59
C ILE A 3 17.58 -24.91 4.94
N ASN A 4 17.39 -25.18 6.23
CA ASN A 4 16.38 -26.13 6.68
C ASN A 4 15.02 -25.63 6.20
N ALA A 5 14.43 -26.37 5.26
CA ALA A 5 13.09 -26.10 4.78
C ALA A 5 12.08 -26.51 5.87
N SER A 6 11.90 -25.64 6.85
CA SER A 6 10.89 -25.77 7.89
C SER A 6 9.51 -25.55 7.28
N LEU A 7 8.80 -26.65 7.00
CA LEU A 7 7.48 -26.65 6.38
C LEU A 7 6.38 -26.85 7.42
N HIS A 8 5.65 -25.79 7.71
CA HIS A 8 4.48 -25.82 8.59
C HIS A 8 3.47 -24.74 8.19
N VAL A 9 2.20 -24.96 8.52
CA VAL A 9 1.09 -24.08 8.11
C VAL A 9 0.92 -22.85 9.02
N GLY A 10 1.31 -22.93 10.28
CA GLY A 10 1.16 -21.82 11.25
C GLY A 10 -0.27 -21.26 11.27
N ASN A 11 -0.40 -19.93 11.16
CA ASN A 11 -1.68 -19.21 11.15
C ASN A 11 -2.37 -19.14 9.77
N GLY A 12 -1.94 -19.91 8.77
CA GLY A 12 -2.54 -19.91 7.42
C GLY A 12 -2.26 -18.67 6.58
N ILE A 13 -1.35 -17.79 7.03
CA ILE A 13 -0.87 -16.63 6.28
C ILE A 13 0.60 -16.88 5.91
N ALA A 14 0.94 -16.87 4.62
CA ALA A 14 2.30 -17.08 4.14
C ALA A 14 3.33 -16.14 4.79
N CYS A 15 4.47 -16.70 5.21
CA CYS A 15 5.57 -15.95 5.78
C CYS A 15 6.37 -15.24 4.70
N ARG A 16 6.28 -13.92 4.70
CA ARG A 16 7.03 -13.07 3.76
C ARG A 16 8.55 -13.26 3.87
N PHE A 17 9.09 -13.28 5.09
CA PHE A 17 10.52 -13.44 5.30
C PHE A 17 11.02 -14.77 4.78
N TYR A 18 10.28 -15.87 5.00
CA TYR A 18 10.62 -17.19 4.48
C TYR A 18 10.77 -17.20 2.95
N ASN A 19 9.84 -16.54 2.24
CA ASN A 19 9.83 -16.50 0.77
C ASN A 19 10.90 -15.57 0.16
N HIS A 20 11.43 -14.62 0.93
CA HIS A 20 12.43 -13.65 0.45
C HIS A 20 13.80 -13.90 1.08
N GLU A 21 13.97 -13.43 2.32
CA GLU A 21 15.24 -13.35 3.06
C GLU A 21 15.60 -14.62 3.86
N GLY A 22 14.65 -15.55 4.00
CA GLY A 22 14.74 -16.71 4.87
C GLY A 22 14.26 -16.41 6.30
N CYS A 23 13.33 -17.22 6.80
CA CYS A 23 12.79 -17.05 8.14
C CYS A 23 13.69 -17.70 9.19
N ILE A 24 14.16 -16.91 10.15
CA ILE A 24 15.01 -17.40 11.26
C ILE A 24 14.24 -18.23 12.31
N LYS A 25 12.91 -18.16 12.32
CA LYS A 25 12.07 -18.82 13.34
C LYS A 25 11.86 -20.31 13.07
N GLY A 26 12.12 -20.78 11.85
CA GLY A 26 11.87 -22.16 11.43
C GLY A 26 10.43 -22.58 11.72
N ASP A 27 10.26 -23.77 12.30
CA ASP A 27 8.95 -24.35 12.63
C ASP A 27 8.19 -23.60 13.73
N LYS A 28 8.85 -22.69 14.46
CA LYS A 28 8.23 -21.84 15.49
C LYS A 28 7.68 -20.53 14.91
N CYS A 29 7.71 -20.36 13.58
CA CYS A 29 7.15 -19.18 12.93
C CYS A 29 5.63 -19.17 13.09
N ALA A 30 5.05 -18.03 13.44
CA ALA A 30 3.59 -17.88 13.50
C ALA A 30 2.93 -17.91 12.11
N TYR A 31 3.71 -17.71 11.05
CA TYR A 31 3.24 -17.65 9.66
C TYR A 31 3.50 -18.97 8.94
N SER A 32 2.72 -19.25 7.88
CA SER A 32 2.82 -20.45 7.03
C SER A 32 4.09 -20.43 6.20
N HIS A 33 4.82 -21.54 6.20
CA HIS A 33 5.89 -21.85 5.26
C HIS A 33 5.45 -22.88 4.20
N SER A 34 4.26 -23.46 4.33
CA SER A 34 3.68 -24.38 3.35
C SER A 34 3.09 -23.64 2.15
N ALA A 35 2.95 -24.33 1.02
CA ALA A 35 2.29 -23.76 -0.16
C ALA A 35 0.79 -23.60 0.05
N ASP A 36 0.28 -22.45 -0.37
CA ASP A 36 -1.14 -22.07 -0.36
C ASP A 36 -1.71 -22.07 -1.79
N SER A 37 -3.03 -21.90 -1.95
CA SER A 37 -3.71 -21.89 -3.26
C SER A 37 -3.22 -20.83 -4.26
N ASP A 38 -2.59 -19.76 -3.77
CA ASP A 38 -2.06 -18.65 -4.57
C ASP A 38 -0.56 -18.76 -4.85
N SER A 39 0.06 -19.88 -4.46
CA SER A 39 1.50 -20.09 -4.59
C SER A 39 1.85 -21.52 -4.98
N ILE A 40 2.99 -21.67 -5.64
CA ILE A 40 3.62 -22.97 -5.88
C ILE A 40 4.92 -23.05 -5.10
N GLN A 41 5.24 -24.24 -4.56
CA GLN A 41 6.46 -24.42 -3.80
C GLN A 41 7.65 -24.67 -4.73
N ASP A 42 8.73 -23.96 -4.46
CA ASP A 42 9.99 -24.11 -5.15
C ASP A 42 10.84 -25.27 -4.59
N SER A 43 11.85 -25.71 -5.33
CA SER A 43 12.83 -26.72 -4.89
C SER A 43 13.56 -26.34 -3.60
N ARG A 44 13.66 -25.04 -3.29
CA ARG A 44 14.24 -24.50 -2.04
C ARG A 44 13.23 -24.40 -0.88
N GLY A 45 11.99 -24.78 -1.13
CA GLY A 45 10.89 -24.71 -0.19
C GLY A 45 10.13 -23.39 -0.18
N LYS A 46 10.60 -22.35 -0.88
CA LYS A 46 9.96 -21.02 -0.93
C LYS A 46 8.65 -21.07 -1.73
N ASN A 47 7.66 -20.29 -1.32
CA ASN A 47 6.41 -20.15 -2.05
C ASN A 47 6.54 -19.05 -3.12
N VAL A 48 6.41 -19.43 -4.39
CA VAL A 48 6.45 -18.54 -5.56
C VAL A 48 5.04 -18.09 -5.92
N CYS A 49 4.87 -16.81 -6.23
CA CYS A 49 3.57 -16.23 -6.52
C CYS A 49 2.98 -16.74 -7.85
N LEU A 50 1.78 -17.32 -7.83
CA LEU A 50 1.09 -17.72 -9.07
C LEU A 50 0.73 -16.52 -9.96
N GLN A 51 0.32 -15.41 -9.37
CA GLN A 51 -0.02 -14.19 -10.13
C GLN A 51 1.20 -13.60 -10.85
N PHE A 52 2.39 -13.76 -10.28
CA PHE A 52 3.64 -13.36 -10.93
C PHE A 52 3.97 -14.28 -12.09
N LEU A 53 3.81 -15.60 -11.91
CA LEU A 53 4.04 -16.57 -12.98
C LEU A 53 3.15 -16.27 -14.18
N LYS A 54 1.89 -15.89 -13.92
CA LYS A 54 0.91 -15.46 -14.93
C LYS A 54 1.05 -14.01 -15.41
N GLY A 55 1.94 -13.21 -14.81
CA GLY A 55 2.28 -11.86 -15.29
C GLY A 55 1.37 -10.71 -14.81
N TYR A 56 0.51 -10.91 -13.81
CA TYR A 56 -0.44 -9.87 -13.34
C TYR A 56 -0.32 -9.52 -11.85
N CYS A 57 0.73 -9.95 -11.15
CA CYS A 57 0.95 -9.58 -9.76
C CYS A 57 1.15 -8.06 -9.59
N ARG A 58 0.32 -7.42 -8.77
CA ARG A 58 0.34 -5.96 -8.54
C ARG A 58 1.35 -5.49 -7.47
N PHE A 59 1.85 -6.41 -6.65
CA PHE A 59 2.71 -6.06 -5.51
C PHE A 59 4.20 -5.90 -5.89
N GLY A 60 4.64 -6.50 -7.00
CA GLY A 60 6.06 -6.52 -7.40
C GLY A 60 6.92 -7.46 -6.54
N ASP A 61 8.18 -7.66 -6.95
CA ASP A 61 9.11 -8.62 -6.32
C ASP A 61 9.30 -8.32 -4.83
N TYR A 62 9.58 -7.06 -4.50
CA TYR A 62 9.85 -6.70 -3.12
C TYR A 62 8.63 -6.67 -2.25
N LYS A 63 7.42 -6.26 -2.66
CA LYS A 63 6.28 -6.12 -1.71
C LYS A 63 5.36 -7.34 -1.66
N CYS A 64 5.47 -8.26 -2.62
CA CYS A 64 4.67 -9.48 -2.63
C CYS A 64 5.00 -10.37 -1.42
N ARG A 65 4.00 -11.06 -0.88
CA ARG A 65 4.19 -12.01 0.23
C ARG A 65 4.92 -13.28 -0.20
N TYR A 66 4.84 -13.59 -1.48
CA TYR A 66 5.47 -14.73 -2.13
C TYR A 66 6.70 -14.26 -2.93
N SER A 67 7.57 -15.20 -3.30
CA SER A 67 8.75 -14.93 -4.10
C SER A 67 8.39 -14.70 -5.57
N HIS A 68 9.08 -13.78 -6.26
CA HIS A 68 9.01 -13.62 -7.73
C HIS A 68 10.28 -14.14 -8.42
N SER A 69 10.71 -15.36 -8.09
CA SER A 69 11.85 -16.02 -8.73
C SER A 69 11.40 -17.27 -9.51
N ARG A 70 11.83 -17.37 -10.78
CA ARG A 70 11.61 -18.58 -11.62
C ARG A 70 12.79 -19.55 -11.62
N ASN A 71 13.94 -19.13 -11.09
CA ASN A 71 15.24 -19.80 -11.27
C ASN A 71 15.33 -21.23 -10.69
N HIS A 72 14.39 -21.58 -9.82
CA HIS A 72 14.45 -22.81 -9.05
C HIS A 72 13.21 -23.69 -9.29
N LEU A 73 12.25 -23.20 -10.08
CA LEU A 73 11.08 -23.94 -10.53
C LEU A 73 11.43 -24.77 -11.75
N THR A 74 10.81 -25.94 -11.85
CA THR A 74 10.88 -26.73 -13.07
C THR A 74 9.96 -26.15 -14.15
N GLN A 75 10.20 -26.50 -15.42
CA GLN A 75 9.34 -26.04 -16.51
C GLN A 75 7.90 -26.55 -16.34
N GLU A 76 7.73 -27.77 -15.85
CA GLU A 76 6.43 -28.38 -15.53
C GLU A 76 5.66 -27.62 -14.43
N ASP A 77 6.36 -27.09 -13.41
CA ASP A 77 5.74 -26.23 -12.39
C ASP A 77 5.23 -24.91 -12.97
N ILE A 78 6.01 -24.32 -13.89
CA ILE A 78 5.66 -23.06 -14.57
C ILE A 78 4.49 -23.28 -15.53
N ASP A 79 4.50 -24.36 -16.29
CA ASP A 79 3.45 -24.73 -17.23
C ASP A 79 2.15 -25.06 -16.49
N SER A 80 2.23 -25.77 -15.35
CA SER A 80 1.08 -26.06 -14.48
C SER A 80 0.47 -24.79 -13.88
N ALA A 81 1.29 -23.80 -13.54
CA ALA A 81 0.83 -22.50 -13.04
C ALA A 81 0.23 -21.60 -14.12
N SER A 82 0.63 -21.78 -15.39
CA SER A 82 0.24 -20.94 -16.53
C SER A 82 -0.83 -21.56 -17.43
N ALA A 83 -1.13 -22.85 -17.26
CA ALA A 83 -2.20 -23.56 -17.96
C ALA A 83 -3.57 -22.93 -17.66
N THR A 84 -3.96 -22.02 -18.53
CA THR A 84 -5.33 -21.56 -18.70
C THR A 84 -5.94 -22.39 -19.84
N PRO A 85 -7.17 -22.93 -19.72
CA PRO A 85 -7.86 -23.46 -20.88
C PRO A 85 -8.18 -22.28 -21.81
N ALA A 86 -7.57 -22.28 -23.01
CA ALA A 86 -7.85 -21.29 -24.03
C ALA A 86 -9.13 -21.67 -24.81
N ALA A 87 -10.20 -20.87 -24.71
CA ALA A 87 -11.18 -20.67 -25.79
C ALA A 87 -12.10 -19.44 -25.50
N SER A 88 -12.08 -18.46 -26.44
CA SER A 88 -13.12 -17.53 -26.93
C SER A 88 -14.13 -16.88 -25.96
N GLU A 89 -14.54 -15.61 -26.07
CA GLU A 89 -14.83 -14.84 -27.28
C GLU A 89 -15.08 -13.36 -26.95
N LYS A 90 -14.95 -12.51 -27.98
CA LYS A 90 -15.16 -11.07 -28.01
C LYS A 90 -16.63 -10.75 -28.30
N VAL A 91 -17.34 -10.01 -27.44
CA VAL A 91 -18.57 -9.28 -27.84
C VAL A 91 -18.75 -7.97 -27.07
N THR A 92 -18.69 -6.86 -27.80
CA THR A 92 -19.48 -5.63 -27.62
C THR A 92 -20.05 -5.30 -29.02
N PRO A 93 -21.09 -4.45 -29.22
CA PRO A 93 -21.97 -3.72 -28.29
C PRO A 93 -23.49 -3.95 -28.57
N GLU A 94 -24.42 -3.46 -27.73
CA GLU A 94 -25.67 -2.80 -28.19
C GLU A 94 -26.43 -2.12 -27.03
N ALA A 95 -26.96 -0.93 -27.33
CA ALA A 95 -27.65 -0.04 -26.41
C ALA A 95 -29.17 -0.20 -26.53
N SER A 96 -29.91 -0.06 -25.43
CA SER A 96 -31.35 0.26 -25.43
C SER A 96 -31.76 0.88 -24.09
N LYS A 97 -32.56 1.93 -24.20
CA LYS A 97 -32.91 2.95 -23.19
C LYS A 97 -34.24 2.60 -22.52
N VAL A 98 -34.45 3.06 -21.27
CA VAL A 98 -35.57 3.92 -20.72
C VAL A 98 -35.57 3.77 -19.18
N SER A 99 -35.25 4.82 -18.39
CA SER A 99 -36.13 5.80 -17.69
C SER A 99 -37.26 5.13 -16.87
N SER A 100 -37.61 5.48 -15.63
CA SER A 100 -37.40 6.67 -14.79
C SER A 100 -37.83 6.34 -13.33
N ASP A 101 -37.63 7.35 -12.46
CA ASP A 101 -38.35 7.62 -11.19
C ASP A 101 -37.59 7.41 -9.86
N VAL A 102 -37.21 8.56 -9.32
CA VAL A 102 -36.64 8.88 -8.00
C VAL A 102 -37.82 9.04 -7.01
N PRO A 103 -37.67 8.73 -5.70
CA PRO A 103 -37.47 9.83 -4.77
C PRO A 103 -36.44 9.59 -3.64
N GLU A 104 -35.66 10.64 -3.48
CA GLU A 104 -34.94 11.19 -2.34
C GLU A 104 -35.69 11.11 -0.98
N LYS A 105 -34.98 10.90 0.15
CA LYS A 105 -34.76 11.93 1.21
C LYS A 105 -34.20 11.39 2.55
N LYS A 106 -33.12 12.07 2.97
CA LYS A 106 -32.82 12.67 4.30
C LYS A 106 -32.57 11.72 5.48
N SER A 107 -31.38 11.70 6.11
CA SER A 107 -30.64 12.75 6.85
C SER A 107 -30.61 12.45 8.35
N LYS A 108 -29.48 12.88 8.96
CA LYS A 108 -29.22 13.23 10.37
C LYS A 108 -28.57 12.13 11.21
N LYS A 109 -27.70 12.43 12.18
CA LYS A 109 -26.73 13.52 12.46
C LYS A 109 -26.05 13.08 13.78
N LYS A 110 -24.74 13.33 13.89
CA LYS A 110 -23.98 13.68 15.10
C LYS A 110 -23.75 12.63 16.20
N GLY A 111 -22.48 12.26 16.35
CA GLY A 111 -21.90 11.71 17.58
C GLY A 111 -20.49 12.30 17.77
N LYS A 112 -20.40 13.32 18.62
CA LYS A 112 -19.23 14.13 18.97
C LYS A 112 -18.18 13.26 19.67
N LYS A 113 -16.93 13.23 19.20
CA LYS A 113 -15.77 12.79 19.99
C LYS A 113 -14.69 13.86 19.90
N THR A 114 -14.29 14.29 21.09
CA THR A 114 -13.46 15.43 21.41
C THR A 114 -12.02 15.18 20.98
N SER A 115 -11.45 16.08 20.18
CA SER A 115 -10.02 16.17 19.92
C SER A 115 -9.34 16.63 21.22
N SER A 116 -8.67 15.69 21.89
CA SER A 116 -7.76 16.03 22.99
C SER A 116 -6.55 16.71 22.36
N GLY A 117 -6.51 18.04 22.44
CA GLY A 117 -5.36 18.83 22.00
C GLY A 117 -4.12 18.38 22.76
N LYS A 118 -3.12 17.88 22.03
CA LYS A 118 -1.76 17.74 22.54
C LYS A 118 -1.00 19.01 22.17
N THR A 119 -0.88 19.90 23.14
CA THR A 119 0.03 21.04 23.07
C THR A 119 1.46 20.51 23.05
N HIS A 120 2.19 20.70 21.95
CA HIS A 120 3.63 20.50 21.95
C HIS A 120 4.30 21.78 22.48
N ALA A 121 5.03 21.61 23.58
CA ALA A 121 5.66 22.68 24.36
C ALA A 121 6.75 23.43 23.56
N PRO A 122 7.06 24.70 23.92
CA PRO A 122 8.15 25.43 23.27
C PRO A 122 9.50 24.74 23.53
N ARG A 123 10.35 24.76 22.50
CA ARG A 123 11.70 24.19 22.48
C ARG A 123 12.56 24.83 23.57
N THR A 124 12.73 24.15 24.70
CA THR A 124 13.77 24.50 25.67
C THR A 124 15.11 24.03 25.14
N ALA A 125 16.00 25.00 24.97
CA ALA A 125 17.39 24.77 24.67
C ALA A 125 18.08 23.95 25.77
N ASN A 126 19.06 23.17 25.30
CA ASN A 126 20.35 22.83 25.92
C ASN A 126 20.60 21.36 26.35
N ARG A 127 21.49 20.75 25.54
CA ARG A 127 22.72 20.02 25.89
C ARG A 127 22.65 18.52 26.25
N PHE A 128 23.19 17.74 25.29
CA PHE A 128 24.31 16.79 25.46
C PHE A 128 23.96 15.29 25.43
N ARG A 129 23.89 14.72 24.22
CA ARG A 129 24.82 13.67 23.76
C ARG A 129 24.60 13.32 22.29
N GLN A 130 25.71 13.13 21.59
CA GLN A 130 25.83 12.88 20.16
C GLN A 130 25.63 11.39 19.82
N ASP A 131 25.08 11.18 18.61
CA ASP A 131 25.56 10.28 17.54
C ASP A 131 24.69 9.10 17.05
N PHE A 132 24.28 9.30 15.78
CA PHE A 132 24.08 8.36 14.66
C PHE A 132 22.89 7.39 14.68
N GLY A 133 21.73 7.89 14.24
CA GLY A 133 20.66 7.12 13.61
C GLY A 133 19.83 8.08 12.78
N GLY A 134 19.79 7.90 11.45
CA GLY A 134 19.25 8.89 10.52
C GLY A 134 17.74 9.08 10.64
N ASP A 135 17.34 10.19 11.25
CA ASP A 135 15.99 10.77 11.21
C ASP A 135 15.84 11.72 10.00
N LEU A 136 16.24 11.28 8.81
CA LEU A 136 15.99 12.02 7.56
C LEU A 136 14.73 11.52 6.82
N ASP A 137 14.09 10.47 7.36
CA ASP A 137 12.92 9.81 6.75
C ASP A 137 11.58 10.32 7.34
N TRP A 138 11.60 10.83 8.57
CA TRP A 138 10.39 11.26 9.29
C TRP A 138 9.81 12.59 8.81
N ASP A 139 10.66 13.50 8.31
CA ASP A 139 10.23 14.80 7.78
C ASP A 139 9.53 14.65 6.41
N PHE A 140 9.95 13.68 5.58
CA PHE A 140 9.36 13.45 4.25
C PHE A 140 8.00 12.73 4.31
N GLU A 141 7.86 11.75 5.20
CA GLU A 141 6.58 11.04 5.37
C GLU A 141 5.49 11.95 5.95
N ASN A 142 5.85 12.85 6.87
CA ASN A 142 4.92 13.80 7.48
C ASN A 142 4.39 14.81 6.45
N GLU A 143 5.26 15.37 5.60
CA GLU A 143 4.87 16.32 4.54
C GLU A 143 3.97 15.67 3.47
N MET A 144 4.19 14.38 3.19
CA MET A 144 3.35 13.58 2.28
C MET A 144 1.97 13.30 2.88
N GLU A 145 1.89 13.00 4.17
CA GLU A 145 0.63 12.78 4.88
C GLU A 145 -0.21 14.06 4.99
N GLU A 146 0.43 15.20 5.24
CA GLU A 146 -0.21 16.51 5.24
C GLU A 146 -0.87 16.81 3.88
N ARG A 147 -0.15 16.62 2.78
CA ARG A 147 -0.71 16.80 1.43
C ARG A 147 -1.87 15.84 1.13
N MET A 148 -1.87 14.63 1.65
CA MET A 148 -3.00 13.70 1.48
C MET A 148 -4.26 14.18 2.21
N ASN A 149 -4.10 14.77 3.39
CA ASN A 149 -5.21 15.25 4.21
C ASN A 149 -5.72 16.63 3.79
N ASN A 150 -4.89 17.41 3.11
CA ASN A 150 -5.14 18.80 2.73
C ASN A 150 -5.32 18.97 1.21
N ASN A 151 -5.92 18.01 0.51
CA ASN A 151 -6.26 18.12 -0.92
C ASN A 151 -5.05 18.42 -1.84
N GLY A 152 -3.85 18.01 -1.44
CA GLY A 152 -2.60 18.21 -2.16
C GLY A 152 -1.89 19.52 -1.85
N PHE A 153 -2.23 20.18 -0.74
CA PHE A 153 -1.56 21.37 -0.19
C PHE A 153 -0.83 21.02 1.11
N THR A 154 0.28 21.68 1.44
CA THR A 154 0.90 21.61 2.78
C THR A 154 0.05 22.39 3.80
N ASP A 155 0.28 22.18 5.10
CA ASP A 155 -0.45 22.94 6.13
C ASP A 155 -0.24 24.46 6.00
N ASP A 156 0.98 24.88 5.65
CA ASP A 156 1.34 26.28 5.40
C ASP A 156 0.57 26.85 4.18
N GLU A 157 0.51 26.09 3.07
CA GLU A 157 -0.24 26.49 1.87
C GLU A 157 -1.75 26.59 2.14
N VAL A 158 -2.29 25.66 2.94
CA VAL A 158 -3.69 25.73 3.40
C VAL A 158 -3.93 26.97 4.23
N GLN A 159 -3.03 27.30 5.16
CA GLN A 159 -3.15 28.49 5.99
C GLN A 159 -3.15 29.76 5.12
N GLU A 160 -2.29 29.83 4.10
CA GLU A 160 -2.27 30.94 3.15
C GLU A 160 -3.57 31.08 2.36
N LEU A 161 -4.13 29.96 1.87
CA LEU A 161 -5.42 29.95 1.18
C LEU A 161 -6.57 30.42 2.08
N LEU A 162 -6.59 29.94 3.33
CA LEU A 162 -7.59 30.36 4.31
C LEU A 162 -7.48 31.86 4.62
N CYS A 163 -6.27 32.43 4.61
CA CYS A 163 -6.08 33.87 4.76
C CYS A 163 -6.66 34.69 3.60
N GLN A 164 -6.73 34.10 2.40
CA GLN A 164 -7.41 34.71 1.23
C GLN A 164 -8.90 34.37 1.15
N GLY A 165 -9.42 33.54 2.06
CA GLY A 165 -10.81 33.11 2.07
C GLY A 165 -11.14 32.00 1.05
N VAL A 166 -10.12 31.35 0.50
CA VAL A 166 -10.25 30.26 -0.48
C VAL A 166 -10.10 28.93 0.26
N LYS A 167 -10.97 27.96 0.00
CA LYS A 167 -10.87 26.66 0.66
C LYS A 167 -9.95 25.71 -0.11
N PRO A 168 -9.28 24.76 0.57
CA PRO A 168 -8.41 23.79 -0.09
C PRO A 168 -9.08 22.87 -1.13
N TRP A 169 -10.42 22.81 -1.13
CA TRP A 169 -11.21 22.01 -2.08
C TRP A 169 -11.91 22.86 -3.15
N ASP A 170 -11.68 24.18 -3.17
CA ASP A 170 -12.22 25.05 -4.23
C ASP A 170 -11.37 24.91 -5.50
N ASP A 171 -12.00 25.00 -6.67
CA ASP A 171 -11.37 24.70 -7.97
C ASP A 171 -10.22 25.69 -8.31
N ASP A 172 -10.25 26.90 -7.75
CA ASP A 172 -9.27 27.98 -7.96
C ASP A 172 -8.16 28.02 -6.88
N ALA A 173 -8.17 27.10 -5.92
CA ALA A 173 -7.20 27.09 -4.81
C ALA A 173 -5.73 27.05 -5.28
N ARG A 174 -5.42 26.25 -6.31
CA ARG A 174 -4.06 26.18 -6.86
C ARG A 174 -3.65 27.45 -7.59
N ASP A 175 -4.58 28.09 -8.29
CA ASP A 175 -4.31 29.29 -9.08
C ASP A 175 -4.05 30.50 -8.16
N VAL A 176 -4.81 30.62 -7.07
CA VAL A 176 -4.61 31.65 -6.05
C VAL A 176 -3.27 31.49 -5.37
N LEU A 177 -2.90 30.27 -4.96
CA LEU A 177 -1.60 29.99 -4.33
C LEU A 177 -0.44 30.29 -5.29
N ASN A 178 -0.56 29.89 -6.56
CA ASN A 178 0.43 30.20 -7.58
C ASN A 178 0.59 31.72 -7.81
N PHE A 179 -0.51 32.49 -7.74
CA PHE A 179 -0.44 33.94 -7.80
C PHE A 179 0.32 34.54 -6.60
N LEU A 180 0.10 34.01 -5.39
CA LEU A 180 0.82 34.46 -4.19
C LEU A 180 2.33 34.21 -4.30
N TYR A 181 2.75 33.03 -4.74
CA TYR A 181 4.17 32.70 -4.89
C TYR A 181 4.84 33.32 -6.12
N SER A 182 4.07 33.67 -7.15
CA SER A 182 4.60 34.35 -8.34
C SER A 182 4.78 35.86 -8.14
N CYS A 183 4.26 36.44 -7.06
CA CYS A 183 4.37 37.86 -6.72
C CYS A 183 5.32 38.15 -5.55
N SER A 184 6.07 37.16 -5.07
CA SER A 184 7.06 37.31 -3.98
C SER A 184 8.50 37.47 -4.48
#